data_AF-A0A371E220-F1
#
_entry.id   AF-A0A371E220-F1
#
_cell.length_a   1.000
_cell.length_b   1.000
_cell.length_c   1.000
_cell.angle_alpha   90.00
_cell.angle_beta   90.00
_cell.angle_gamma   90.00
#
_symmetry.space_group_name_H-M   'P 1'
#
loop_
_entity.id
_entity.type
_entity.pdbx_description
1 polymer ?
#
loop_
_entity_poly.entity_id
_entity_poly.type
_entity_poly.pdbx_seq_one_letter_code
_entity_poly.pdbx_strand_id
1 'polypeptide(L)'
;MKAKTVKRNWSWRTNKLGLPSAFLTCIFFFLAGFFGSSLFSHSQEREYGPRLMPRPRARLLEKSTEYRLLQAGDSGDDSITLIPFQVLSWYPRALYFPNFASAEQCEGIIDIARGGLKPSTLALRKGETEENTKGIRTSSGVFMSASEDKTGILDAIEEKIAKATKIPRNHGEAFNILRYEVGQKYNSHYDAFDYAEYGPQKSHRVASFLLYLTDVPEGGETMFPFECIIIQQNGFNMDGSYGFEDCIGLRVRPRKGDGLLFYSLFPNGTIDP
;
A
#
# COMPACT_ATOMS: atom_id res chain seq x y z
N MET A 1 88.67 39.74 28.60
CA MET A 1 87.86 38.95 27.64
C MET A 1 88.03 37.46 27.94
N LYS A 2 86.96 36.79 28.39
CA LYS A 2 86.73 35.34 28.32
C LYS A 2 85.28 35.10 28.74
N ALA A 3 84.38 35.01 27.76
CA ALA A 3 82.97 34.72 27.99
C ALA A 3 82.81 33.22 28.28
N LYS A 4 82.19 32.87 29.42
CA LYS A 4 81.82 31.50 29.77
C LYS A 4 80.35 31.28 29.39
N THR A 5 80.13 30.38 28.45
CA THR A 5 78.80 29.90 28.02
C THR A 5 78.29 28.88 29.03
N VAL A 6 77.15 29.16 29.69
CA VAL A 6 76.44 28.21 30.55
C VAL A 6 75.25 27.66 29.78
N LYS A 7 75.32 26.39 29.36
CA LYS A 7 74.16 25.63 28.84
C LYS A 7 73.39 25.04 30.02
N ARG A 8 72.10 25.39 30.13
CA ARG A 8 71.17 24.84 31.13
C ARG A 8 70.44 23.65 30.50
N ASN A 9 70.77 22.43 30.92
CA ASN A 9 70.09 21.20 30.49
C ASN A 9 68.76 21.03 31.24
N TRP A 10 67.67 20.86 30.50
CA TRP A 10 66.36 20.45 31.02
C TRP A 10 66.31 18.91 31.02
N SER A 11 66.16 18.30 32.19
CA SER A 11 65.92 16.86 32.36
C SER A 11 64.41 16.61 32.46
N TRP A 12 63.83 15.90 31.48
CA TRP A 12 62.52 15.27 31.62
C TRP A 12 62.74 13.87 32.18
N ARG A 13 62.27 13.60 33.41
CA ARG A 13 62.14 12.23 33.92
C ARG A 13 60.95 11.58 33.21
N THR A 14 61.22 10.76 32.22
CA THR A 14 60.23 9.82 31.69
C THR A 14 60.26 8.56 32.55
N ASN A 15 59.23 8.35 33.34
CA ASN A 15 59.01 7.05 33.99
C ASN A 15 58.72 6.04 32.86
N LYS A 16 59.67 5.15 32.58
CA LYS A 16 59.46 4.01 31.70
C LYS A 16 58.41 3.09 32.35
N LEU A 17 57.18 3.14 31.85
CA LEU A 17 56.20 2.08 32.08
C LEU A 17 56.79 0.79 31.51
N GLY A 18 57.15 -0.14 32.38
CA GLY A 18 57.73 -1.41 31.99
C GLY A 18 56.74 -2.22 31.14
N LEU A 19 57.27 -3.00 30.19
CA LEU A 19 56.50 -3.94 29.36
C LEU A 19 55.36 -4.71 30.08
N PRO A 20 55.48 -5.11 31.36
CA PRO A 20 54.41 -5.82 32.06
C PRO A 20 53.14 -4.97 32.27
N SER A 21 53.27 -3.66 32.50
CA SER A 21 52.12 -2.79 32.76
C SER A 21 51.32 -2.51 31.50
N ALA A 22 52.01 -2.39 30.35
CA ALA A 22 51.38 -2.21 29.05
C ALA A 22 50.56 -3.45 28.64
N PHE A 23 51.10 -4.65 28.89
CA PHE A 23 50.41 -5.91 28.62
C PHE A 23 49.17 -6.10 29.51
N LEU A 24 49.27 -5.76 30.80
CA LEU A 24 48.14 -5.81 31.73
C LEU A 24 47.02 -4.82 31.35
N THR A 25 47.35 -3.61 30.88
CA THR A 25 46.34 -2.68 30.35
C THR A 25 45.66 -3.20 29.10
N CYS A 26 46.38 -3.80 28.16
CA CYS A 26 45.78 -4.35 26.95
C CYS A 26 44.84 -5.53 27.24
N ILE A 27 45.21 -6.41 28.18
CA ILE A 27 44.35 -7.52 28.63
C ILE A 27 43.09 -6.98 29.31
N PHE A 28 43.19 -5.91 30.12
CA PHE A 28 42.04 -5.31 30.79
C PHE A 28 41.04 -4.71 29.78
N PHE A 29 41.51 -3.98 28.76
CA PHE A 29 40.61 -3.45 27.72
C PHE A 29 40.01 -4.54 26.82
N PHE A 30 40.74 -5.61 26.55
CA PHE A 30 40.22 -6.75 25.78
C PHE A 30 39.14 -7.52 26.56
N LEU A 31 39.35 -7.78 27.85
CA LEU A 31 38.36 -8.42 28.72
C LEU A 31 37.16 -7.50 28.99
N ALA A 32 37.37 -6.20 29.22
CA ALA A 32 36.26 -5.25 29.37
C ALA A 32 35.41 -5.12 28.09
N GLY A 33 36.04 -5.17 26.90
CA GLY A 33 35.33 -5.20 25.62
C GLY A 33 34.56 -6.50 25.39
N PHE A 34 35.15 -7.64 25.74
CA PHE A 34 34.55 -8.97 25.56
C PHE A 34 33.40 -9.25 26.56
N PHE A 35 33.52 -8.80 27.81
CA PHE A 35 32.45 -8.94 28.82
C PHE A 35 31.44 -7.79 28.81
N GLY A 36 31.81 -6.59 28.34
CA GLY A 36 30.87 -5.49 28.12
C GLY A 36 29.90 -5.76 26.96
N SER A 37 30.37 -6.43 25.91
CA SER A 37 29.50 -6.83 24.78
C SER A 37 28.53 -7.95 25.13
N SER A 38 28.84 -8.81 26.13
CA SER A 38 27.89 -9.83 26.60
C SER A 38 26.79 -9.27 27.51
N LEU A 39 27.04 -8.17 28.25
CA LEU A 39 26.02 -7.50 29.09
C LEU A 39 25.00 -6.69 28.27
N PHE A 40 25.39 -6.17 27.10
CA PHE A 40 24.45 -5.52 26.16
C PHE A 40 23.78 -6.50 25.19
N SER A 41 24.33 -7.71 25.03
CA SER A 41 23.74 -8.74 24.15
C SER A 41 22.73 -9.63 24.87
N HIS A 42 22.52 -9.51 26.19
CA HIS A 42 21.70 -10.44 26.97
C HIS A 42 20.37 -9.87 27.51
N SER A 43 19.91 -8.72 27.01
CA SER A 43 18.53 -8.26 27.29
C SER A 43 17.53 -8.58 26.18
N GLN A 44 17.91 -9.39 25.20
CA GLN A 44 17.06 -9.73 24.06
C GLN A 44 17.18 -11.21 23.72
N GLU A 45 16.59 -12.07 24.54
CA GLU A 45 16.05 -13.37 24.10
C GLU A 45 15.32 -14.07 25.26
N ARG A 46 13.98 -14.10 25.18
CA ARG A 46 13.07 -15.25 25.47
C ARG A 46 11.63 -14.77 25.63
N GLU A 47 10.86 -14.83 24.55
CA GLU A 47 9.52 -15.43 24.55
C GLU A 47 9.08 -15.72 23.11
N TYR A 48 8.91 -17.00 22.79
CA TYR A 48 8.54 -17.51 21.47
C TYR A 48 7.07 -17.21 21.15
N GLY A 49 6.82 -16.59 19.99
CA GLY A 49 5.52 -16.40 19.35
C GLY A 49 5.72 -15.55 18.08
N PRO A 50 5.02 -15.81 16.96
CA PRO A 50 5.30 -15.12 15.69
C PRO A 50 4.85 -13.65 15.79
N ARG A 51 5.79 -12.76 16.13
CA ARG A 51 5.57 -11.31 16.23
C ARG A 51 5.84 -10.68 14.87
N LEU A 52 4.79 -10.11 14.27
CA LEU A 52 4.88 -9.06 13.25
C LEU A 52 5.88 -7.99 13.70
N MET A 53 6.94 -7.76 12.92
CA MET A 53 7.87 -6.66 13.15
C MET A 53 7.11 -5.33 13.06
N PRO A 54 7.14 -4.45 14.09
CA PRO A 54 6.53 -3.13 13.98
C PRO A 54 7.36 -2.29 13.02
N ARG A 55 6.81 -1.94 11.85
CA ARG A 55 7.36 -0.85 11.01
C ARG A 55 7.52 0.39 11.89
N PRO A 56 8.63 1.14 11.81
CA PRO A 56 8.75 2.39 12.53
C PRO A 56 7.63 3.32 12.07
N ARG A 57 6.72 3.66 12.98
CA ARG A 57 5.73 4.73 12.76
C ARG A 57 6.53 5.99 12.46
N ALA A 58 6.51 6.43 11.21
CA ALA A 58 7.00 7.73 10.84
C ALA A 58 6.21 8.76 11.65
N ARG A 59 6.86 9.37 12.65
CA ARG A 59 6.34 10.60 13.26
C ARG A 59 6.29 11.62 12.14
N LEU A 60 5.07 11.96 11.71
CA LEU A 60 4.83 13.09 10.83
C LEU A 60 5.21 14.34 11.64
N LEU A 61 6.45 14.79 11.48
CA LEU A 61 6.90 16.06 12.00
C LEU A 61 6.26 17.12 11.11
N GLU A 62 5.19 17.76 11.57
CA GLU A 62 4.63 18.96 10.93
C GLU A 62 5.64 20.11 11.05
N LYS A 63 6.65 20.05 10.21
CA LYS A 63 7.44 21.22 9.82
C LYS A 63 6.81 21.66 8.51
N SER A 64 6.27 22.88 8.46
CA SER A 64 5.79 23.50 7.22
C SER A 64 6.94 23.47 6.21
N THR A 65 6.95 22.43 5.37
CA THR A 65 8.02 22.20 4.42
C THR A 65 7.65 23.01 3.21
N GLU A 66 8.32 24.14 3.04
CA GLU A 66 8.18 24.96 1.85
C GLU A 66 8.84 24.22 0.70
N TYR A 67 8.02 23.53 -0.11
CA TYR A 67 8.51 22.81 -1.27
C TYR A 67 8.78 23.80 -2.40
N ARG A 68 9.98 23.74 -3.00
CA ARG A 68 10.28 24.48 -4.23
C ARG A 68 9.65 23.75 -5.42
N LEU A 69 8.58 24.33 -5.97
CA LEU A 69 7.90 23.81 -7.16
C LEU A 69 8.82 23.92 -8.39
N LEU A 70 8.76 22.90 -9.25
CA LEU A 70 9.37 22.94 -10.58
C LEU A 70 8.35 23.49 -11.59
N GLN A 71 8.83 24.02 -12.72
CA GLN A 71 7.95 24.40 -13.82
C GLN A 71 7.24 23.16 -14.37
N ALA A 72 5.91 23.18 -14.36
CA ALA A 72 5.09 22.13 -14.96
C ALA A 72 5.17 22.21 -16.50
N GLY A 73 5.09 21.05 -17.16
CA GLY A 73 4.82 20.99 -18.60
C GLY A 73 3.34 21.22 -18.90
N ASP A 74 2.96 21.30 -20.18
CA ASP A 74 1.60 21.65 -20.63
C ASP A 74 0.48 20.77 -20.03
N SER A 75 0.79 19.51 -19.67
CA SER A 75 -0.15 18.57 -19.08
C SER A 75 0.07 18.32 -17.58
N GLY A 76 0.97 19.07 -16.92
CA GLY A 76 1.33 18.88 -15.52
C GLY A 76 0.65 19.88 -14.59
N ASP A 77 0.55 19.52 -13.31
CA ASP A 77 0.04 20.41 -12.27
C ASP A 77 1.14 21.39 -11.80
N ASP A 78 0.77 22.65 -11.61
CA ASP A 78 1.62 23.71 -11.06
C ASP A 78 1.58 23.80 -9.52
N SER A 79 0.97 22.81 -8.86
CA SER A 79 0.76 22.77 -7.42
C SER A 79 1.01 21.39 -6.84
N ILE A 80 1.30 21.33 -5.53
CA ILE A 80 1.48 20.05 -4.82
C ILE A 80 0.14 19.53 -4.34
N THR A 81 -0.13 18.27 -4.67
CA THR A 81 -1.26 17.52 -4.12
C THR A 81 -0.76 16.50 -3.10
N LEU A 82 -1.31 16.55 -1.88
CA LEU A 82 -1.04 15.57 -0.83
C LEU A 82 -2.20 14.58 -0.74
N ILE A 83 -1.91 13.30 -0.98
CA ILE A 83 -2.88 12.21 -0.85
C ILE A 83 -2.26 11.15 0.08
N PRO A 84 -2.67 11.09 1.36
CA PRO A 84 -2.19 10.08 2.30
C PRO A 84 -2.58 8.67 1.85
N PHE A 85 -1.67 7.72 1.98
CA PHE A 85 -1.95 6.31 1.71
C PHE A 85 -1.13 5.37 2.58
N GLN A 86 -1.59 4.13 2.70
CA GLN A 86 -0.90 3.02 3.32
C GLN A 86 -0.79 1.86 2.32
N VAL A 87 0.41 1.30 2.15
CA VAL A 87 0.56 0.04 1.42
C VAL A 87 0.04 -1.10 2.29
N LEU A 88 -1.02 -1.77 1.84
CA LEU A 88 -1.61 -2.93 2.50
C LEU A 88 -0.91 -4.22 2.07
N SER A 89 -0.66 -4.38 0.77
CA SER A 89 0.08 -5.52 0.23
C SER A 89 0.90 -5.12 -1.00
N TRP A 90 1.95 -5.88 -1.28
CA TRP A 90 2.71 -5.83 -2.52
C TRP A 90 2.32 -6.93 -3.51
N TYR A 91 1.60 -7.96 -3.04
CA TYR A 91 1.22 -9.14 -3.80
C TYR A 91 -0.20 -9.60 -3.40
N PRO A 92 -1.26 -9.12 -4.08
CA PRO A 92 -1.23 -8.11 -5.13
C PRO A 92 -0.89 -6.72 -4.55
N ARG A 93 -0.47 -5.79 -5.41
CA ARG A 93 -0.25 -4.40 -4.98
C ARG A 93 -1.59 -3.78 -4.57
N ALA A 94 -1.77 -3.56 -3.28
CA ALA A 94 -2.98 -2.98 -2.69
C ALA A 94 -2.64 -1.81 -1.75
N LEU A 95 -3.30 -0.67 -1.95
CA LEU A 95 -3.06 0.57 -1.23
C LEU A 95 -4.37 1.12 -0.67
N TYR A 96 -4.34 1.48 0.61
CA TYR A 96 -5.44 2.09 1.33
C TYR A 96 -5.29 3.60 1.39
N PHE A 97 -6.38 4.32 1.14
CA PHE A 97 -6.47 5.78 1.13
C PHE A 97 -7.50 6.24 2.17
N PRO A 98 -7.08 6.63 3.39
CA PRO A 98 -8.01 7.09 4.42
C PRO A 98 -8.65 8.43 4.05
N ASN A 99 -9.95 8.60 4.29
CA ASN A 99 -10.70 9.83 4.03
C ASN A 99 -10.45 10.39 2.62
N PHE A 100 -10.49 9.51 1.62
CA PHE A 100 -10.28 9.89 0.22
C PHE A 100 -11.39 10.80 -0.30
N ALA A 101 -12.64 10.57 0.08
CA ALA A 101 -13.76 11.47 -0.15
C ALA A 101 -14.34 11.96 1.18
N SER A 102 -14.88 13.17 1.18
CA SER A 102 -15.66 13.69 2.31
C SER A 102 -17.00 12.96 2.45
N ALA A 103 -17.59 13.03 3.63
CA ALA A 103 -18.89 12.41 3.89
C ALA A 103 -19.99 13.00 3.00
N GLU A 104 -19.89 14.30 2.70
CA GLU A 104 -20.79 15.06 1.83
C GLU A 104 -20.65 14.62 0.37
N GLN A 105 -19.42 14.42 -0.12
CA GLN A 105 -19.20 13.87 -1.45
C GLN A 105 -19.79 12.46 -1.58
N CYS A 106 -19.61 11.61 -0.57
CA CYS A 106 -20.21 10.27 -0.57
C CYS A 106 -21.74 10.31 -0.64
N GLU A 107 -22.40 11.13 0.17
CA GLU A 107 -23.87 11.28 0.11
C GLU A 107 -24.33 11.83 -1.24
N GLY A 108 -23.63 12.83 -1.79
CA GLY A 108 -23.93 13.37 -3.11
C GLY A 108 -23.88 12.30 -4.20
N ILE A 109 -22.85 11.45 -4.22
CA ILE A 109 -22.74 10.33 -5.16
C ILE A 109 -23.90 9.35 -5.00
N ILE A 110 -24.28 9.01 -3.76
CA ILE A 110 -25.41 8.12 -3.48
C ILE A 110 -26.72 8.71 -4.00
N ASP A 111 -26.97 10.00 -3.76
CA ASP A 111 -28.18 10.68 -4.19
C ASP A 111 -28.31 10.73 -5.71
N ILE A 112 -27.20 11.03 -6.41
CA ILE A 112 -27.15 11.04 -7.87
C ILE A 112 -27.41 9.64 -8.45
N ALA A 113 -26.85 8.60 -7.83
CA ALA A 113 -27.01 7.22 -8.31
C ALA A 113 -28.40 6.62 -8.05
N ARG A 114 -29.12 7.08 -7.01
CA ARG A 114 -30.34 6.45 -6.50
C ARG A 114 -31.41 6.20 -7.56
N GLY A 115 -31.59 7.12 -8.50
CA GLY A 115 -32.59 7.01 -9.56
C GLY A 115 -32.23 6.06 -10.71
N GLY A 116 -30.96 5.65 -10.83
CA GLY A 116 -30.45 4.88 -11.96
C GLY A 116 -30.12 3.42 -11.67
N LEU A 117 -30.21 2.99 -10.41
CA LEU A 117 -29.81 1.64 -10.00
C LEU A 117 -30.68 0.55 -10.65
N LYS A 118 -30.01 -0.41 -11.30
CA LYS A 118 -30.62 -1.62 -11.88
C LYS A 118 -29.81 -2.86 -11.49
N PRO A 119 -30.37 -4.07 -11.56
CA PRO A 119 -29.60 -5.30 -11.32
C PRO A 119 -28.31 -5.32 -12.14
N SER A 120 -27.18 -5.62 -11.52
CA SER A 120 -25.88 -5.63 -12.18
C SER A 120 -25.72 -6.85 -13.10
N THR A 121 -25.03 -6.66 -14.22
CA THR A 121 -24.69 -7.72 -15.18
C THR A 121 -23.22 -8.13 -15.08
N LEU A 122 -22.88 -9.24 -15.72
CA LEU A 122 -21.52 -9.77 -15.84
C LEU A 122 -21.03 -9.69 -17.28
N ALA A 123 -19.71 -9.52 -17.44
CA ALA A 123 -19.06 -9.80 -18.72
C ALA A 123 -18.93 -11.32 -18.87
N LEU A 124 -19.76 -11.91 -19.73
CA LEU A 124 -19.84 -13.36 -19.91
C LEU A 124 -18.68 -13.87 -20.78
N ARG A 125 -18.05 -14.97 -20.35
CA ARG A 125 -17.06 -15.72 -21.14
C ARG A 125 -17.76 -16.55 -22.19
N LYS A 126 -16.98 -17.10 -23.15
CA LYS A 126 -17.52 -17.98 -24.18
C LYS A 126 -18.17 -19.23 -23.54
N GLY A 127 -19.48 -19.37 -23.69
CA GLY A 127 -20.27 -20.48 -23.15
C GLY A 127 -21.00 -20.16 -21.84
N GLU A 128 -20.76 -19.00 -21.25
CA GLU A 128 -21.54 -18.51 -20.10
C GLU A 128 -22.83 -17.83 -20.55
N THR A 129 -23.88 -17.96 -19.73
CA THR A 129 -25.20 -17.34 -19.92
C THR A 129 -25.62 -16.64 -18.62
N GLU A 130 -26.64 -15.79 -18.69
CA GLU A 130 -27.18 -15.14 -17.49
C GLU A 130 -27.72 -16.17 -16.49
N GLU A 131 -28.35 -17.26 -16.97
CA GLU A 131 -28.82 -18.35 -16.11
C GLU A 131 -27.71 -19.06 -15.35
N ASN A 132 -26.62 -19.45 -16.03
CA ASN A 132 -25.57 -20.27 -15.40
C ASN A 132 -24.59 -19.46 -14.53
N THR A 133 -24.59 -18.12 -14.67
CA THR A 133 -23.83 -17.19 -13.83
C THR A 133 -24.67 -16.52 -12.74
N LYS A 134 -25.94 -16.92 -12.61
CA LYS A 134 -26.87 -16.36 -11.61
C LYS A 134 -26.32 -16.52 -10.19
N GLY A 135 -26.29 -15.42 -9.44
CA GLY A 135 -25.83 -15.42 -8.05
C GLY A 135 -24.33 -15.14 -7.86
N ILE A 136 -23.55 -15.06 -8.94
CA ILE A 136 -22.13 -14.65 -8.88
C ILE A 136 -22.00 -13.19 -8.48
N ARG A 137 -22.81 -12.31 -9.08
CA ARG A 137 -22.94 -10.90 -8.73
C ARG A 137 -24.42 -10.60 -8.51
N THR A 138 -24.75 -10.12 -7.32
CA THR A 138 -26.15 -9.87 -6.94
C THR A 138 -26.44 -8.42 -6.58
N SER A 139 -25.49 -7.51 -6.83
CA SER A 139 -25.65 -6.07 -6.61
C SER A 139 -26.66 -5.43 -7.57
N SER A 140 -27.10 -4.23 -7.21
CA SER A 140 -27.62 -3.25 -8.18
C SER A 140 -26.54 -2.22 -8.50
N GLY A 141 -26.53 -1.67 -9.70
CA GLY A 141 -25.56 -0.67 -10.11
C GLY A 141 -26.05 0.30 -11.19
N VAL A 142 -25.28 1.36 -11.38
CA VAL A 142 -25.44 2.33 -12.45
C VAL A 142 -24.07 2.79 -12.92
N PHE A 143 -23.91 2.94 -14.24
CA PHE A 143 -22.74 3.57 -14.82
C PHE A 143 -23.00 5.06 -15.01
N MET A 144 -22.02 5.88 -14.63
CA MET A 144 -22.11 7.33 -14.77
C MET A 144 -20.74 7.95 -15.03
N SER A 145 -20.63 8.76 -16.07
CA SER A 145 -19.43 9.54 -16.33
C SER A 145 -19.37 10.78 -15.44
N ALA A 146 -18.17 11.30 -15.18
CA ALA A 146 -18.00 12.56 -14.46
C ALA A 146 -18.75 13.73 -15.12
N SER A 147 -18.86 13.74 -16.46
CA SER A 147 -19.59 14.76 -17.21
C SER A 147 -21.11 14.74 -17.04
N GLU A 148 -21.68 13.62 -16.60
CA GLU A 148 -23.12 13.51 -16.34
C GLU A 148 -23.51 14.09 -14.97
N ASP A 149 -22.55 14.21 -14.05
CA ASP A 149 -22.74 14.81 -12.73
C ASP A 149 -22.63 16.33 -12.77
N LYS A 150 -23.78 17.00 -12.68
CA LYS A 150 -23.87 18.47 -12.66
C LYS A 150 -23.32 19.11 -11.38
N THR A 151 -23.11 18.35 -10.31
CA THR A 151 -22.57 18.85 -9.04
C THR A 151 -21.05 18.98 -9.06
N GLY A 152 -20.38 18.30 -10.00
CA GLY A 152 -18.91 18.27 -10.11
C GLY A 152 -18.23 17.37 -9.07
N ILE A 153 -18.98 16.60 -8.28
CA ILE A 153 -18.42 15.69 -7.27
C ILE A 153 -17.62 14.58 -7.95
N LEU A 154 -18.18 13.93 -8.97
CA LEU A 154 -17.50 12.85 -9.69
C LEU A 154 -16.25 13.36 -10.42
N ASP A 155 -16.29 14.58 -10.95
CA ASP A 155 -15.13 15.22 -11.59
C ASP A 155 -13.96 15.41 -10.62
N ALA A 156 -14.23 15.95 -9.43
CA ALA A 156 -13.23 16.14 -8.39
C ALA A 156 -12.65 14.81 -7.87
N ILE A 157 -13.50 13.77 -7.75
CA ILE A 157 -13.06 12.43 -7.37
C ILE A 157 -12.20 11.80 -8.46
N GLU A 158 -12.59 11.90 -9.73
CA GLU A 158 -11.83 11.36 -10.87
C GLU A 158 -10.45 12.02 -10.99
N GLU A 159 -10.36 13.34 -10.80
CA GLU A 159 -9.08 14.06 -10.75
C GLU A 159 -8.19 13.55 -9.62
N LYS A 160 -8.75 13.37 -8.42
CA LYS A 160 -8.01 12.83 -7.27
C LYS A 160 -7.56 11.38 -7.51
N ILE A 161 -8.38 10.56 -8.16
CA ILE A 161 -8.03 9.18 -8.54
C ILE A 161 -6.87 9.19 -9.54
N ALA A 162 -6.92 10.04 -10.57
CA ALA A 162 -5.83 10.17 -11.53
C ALA A 162 -4.50 10.53 -10.84
N LYS A 163 -4.54 11.44 -9.86
CA LYS A 163 -3.37 11.78 -9.03
C LYS A 163 -2.96 10.63 -8.11
N ALA A 164 -3.87 9.82 -7.60
CA ALA A 164 -3.55 8.67 -6.75
C ALA A 164 -2.89 7.53 -7.54
N THR A 165 -3.41 7.22 -8.73
CA THR A 165 -2.94 6.13 -9.60
C THR A 165 -1.74 6.50 -10.46
N LYS A 166 -1.53 7.81 -10.69
CA LYS A 166 -0.62 8.38 -11.70
C LYS A 166 -1.01 8.00 -13.14
N ILE A 167 -2.30 7.74 -13.37
CA ILE A 167 -2.86 7.42 -14.68
C ILE A 167 -3.77 8.58 -15.10
N PRO A 168 -3.63 9.15 -16.32
CA PRO A 168 -4.48 10.26 -16.76
C PRO A 168 -5.97 9.92 -16.79
N ARG A 169 -6.83 10.90 -16.49
CA ARG A 169 -8.29 10.74 -16.37
C ARG A 169 -8.96 10.07 -17.57
N ASN A 170 -8.46 10.32 -18.78
CA ASN A 170 -9.01 9.76 -20.02
C ASN A 170 -8.79 8.24 -20.20
N HIS A 171 -8.09 7.58 -19.27
CA HIS A 171 -8.00 6.11 -19.21
C HIS A 171 -9.00 5.50 -18.21
N GLY A 172 -9.72 6.33 -17.44
CA GLY A 172 -10.79 5.89 -16.56
C GLY A 172 -12.02 5.48 -17.35
N GLU A 173 -12.68 4.41 -16.91
CA GLU A 173 -14.04 4.09 -17.34
C GLU A 173 -15.05 4.94 -16.56
N ALA A 174 -16.29 5.01 -17.05
CA ALA A 174 -17.38 5.61 -16.28
C ALA A 174 -17.49 4.95 -14.89
N PHE A 175 -17.85 5.74 -13.87
CA PHE A 175 -18.03 5.23 -12.52
C PHE A 175 -19.09 4.15 -12.50
N ASN A 176 -18.73 2.96 -11.99
CA ASN A 176 -19.67 1.90 -11.71
C ASN A 176 -20.11 1.99 -10.25
N ILE A 177 -21.22 2.68 -9.98
CA ILE A 177 -21.73 2.91 -8.63
C ILE A 177 -22.59 1.71 -8.25
N LEU A 178 -22.22 1.02 -7.17
CA LEU A 178 -22.82 -0.26 -6.77
C LEU A 178 -23.49 -0.18 -5.40
N ARG A 179 -24.62 -0.88 -5.28
CA ARG A 179 -25.34 -1.08 -4.02
C ARG A 179 -25.51 -2.57 -3.76
N TYR A 180 -25.12 -2.97 -2.56
CA TYR A 180 -25.31 -4.32 -2.03
C TYR A 180 -26.30 -4.26 -0.86
N GLU A 181 -27.36 -5.06 -0.95
CA GLU A 181 -28.26 -5.32 0.16
C GLU A 181 -27.74 -6.47 1.04
N VAL A 182 -28.37 -6.68 2.20
CA VAL A 182 -27.99 -7.77 3.11
C VAL A 182 -28.05 -9.12 2.37
N GLY A 183 -26.95 -9.87 2.42
CA GLY A 183 -26.81 -11.16 1.74
C GLY A 183 -26.40 -11.07 0.26
N GLN A 184 -26.35 -9.88 -0.33
CA GLN A 184 -25.79 -9.70 -1.67
C GLN A 184 -24.26 -9.74 -1.64
N LYS A 185 -23.66 -10.20 -2.74
CA LYS A 185 -22.22 -10.42 -2.85
C LYS A 185 -21.75 -10.30 -4.29
N TYR A 186 -20.44 -10.27 -4.43
CA TYR A 186 -19.74 -10.58 -5.66
C TYR A 186 -18.68 -11.64 -5.34
N ASN A 187 -18.75 -12.80 -5.99
CA ASN A 187 -17.68 -13.80 -5.89
C ASN A 187 -16.34 -13.23 -6.40
N SER A 188 -15.24 -13.83 -5.96
CA SER A 188 -13.89 -13.45 -6.39
C SER A 188 -13.75 -13.53 -7.92
N HIS A 189 -13.08 -12.55 -8.49
CA HIS A 189 -12.85 -12.41 -9.92
C HIS A 189 -11.62 -11.52 -10.16
N TYR A 190 -11.14 -11.53 -11.40
CA TYR A 190 -10.15 -10.57 -11.89
C TYR A 190 -10.84 -9.41 -12.58
N ASP A 191 -10.32 -8.20 -12.36
CA ASP A 191 -10.72 -7.01 -13.13
C ASP A 191 -9.99 -6.93 -14.47
N ALA A 192 -8.84 -7.58 -14.60
CA ALA A 192 -8.18 -7.75 -15.88
C ALA A 192 -8.91 -8.82 -16.72
N PHE A 193 -9.00 -8.54 -18.02
CA PHE A 193 -9.56 -9.48 -18.99
C PHE A 193 -8.44 -10.32 -19.59
N ASP A 194 -8.44 -11.63 -19.32
CA ASP A 194 -7.55 -12.59 -19.97
C ASP A 194 -7.94 -12.75 -21.44
N TYR A 195 -6.97 -12.58 -22.34
CA TYR A 195 -7.16 -12.73 -23.78
C TYR A 195 -7.66 -14.15 -24.16
N ALA A 196 -7.19 -15.19 -23.48
CA ALA A 196 -7.59 -16.57 -23.73
C ALA A 196 -9.06 -16.83 -23.35
N GLU A 197 -9.56 -16.14 -22.32
CA GLU A 197 -10.93 -16.33 -21.82
C GLU A 197 -11.95 -15.39 -22.51
N TYR A 198 -11.57 -14.14 -22.73
CA TYR A 198 -12.46 -13.07 -23.21
C TYR A 198 -12.23 -12.69 -24.68
N GLY A 199 -11.20 -13.25 -25.34
CA GLY A 199 -10.81 -12.90 -26.70
C GLY A 199 -10.10 -11.55 -26.81
N PRO A 200 -9.88 -11.03 -28.04
CA PRO A 200 -9.16 -9.78 -28.27
C PRO A 200 -9.79 -8.58 -27.54
N GLN A 201 -9.05 -8.01 -26.60
CA GLN A 201 -9.44 -6.80 -25.87
C GLN A 201 -8.76 -5.58 -26.47
N LYS A 202 -9.50 -4.46 -26.55
CA LYS A 202 -8.94 -3.17 -27.02
C LYS A 202 -8.08 -2.48 -25.94
N SER A 203 -8.26 -2.85 -24.68
CA SER A 203 -7.59 -2.29 -23.51
C SER A 203 -7.62 -3.30 -22.35
N HIS A 204 -6.67 -3.19 -21.43
CA HIS A 204 -6.63 -3.96 -20.18
C HIS A 204 -6.76 -3.03 -18.97
N ARG A 205 -7.53 -3.45 -17.96
CA ARG A 205 -7.61 -2.72 -16.68
C ARG A 205 -6.33 -2.96 -15.89
N VAL A 206 -5.49 -1.93 -15.79
CA VAL A 206 -4.21 -1.99 -15.07
C VAL A 206 -4.42 -1.94 -13.57
N ALA A 207 -5.39 -1.14 -13.12
CA ALA A 207 -5.70 -0.91 -11.72
C ALA A 207 -7.17 -0.58 -11.53
N SER A 208 -7.67 -0.89 -10.34
CA SER A 208 -9.02 -0.60 -9.90
C SER A 208 -8.98 0.23 -8.62
N PHE A 209 -9.81 1.28 -8.60
CA PHE A 209 -9.97 2.13 -7.44
C PHE A 209 -11.41 2.00 -6.91
N LEU A 210 -11.56 1.45 -5.71
CA LEU A 210 -12.83 1.36 -5.01
C LEU A 210 -12.94 2.50 -4.01
N LEU A 211 -14.02 3.26 -4.10
CA LEU A 211 -14.39 4.27 -3.11
C LEU A 211 -15.59 3.76 -2.31
N TYR A 212 -15.43 3.62 -1.00
CA TYR A 212 -16.50 3.17 -0.12
C TYR A 212 -17.43 4.35 0.23
N LEU A 213 -18.69 4.28 -0.19
CA LEU A 213 -19.65 5.38 -0.03
C LEU A 213 -20.40 5.35 1.31
N THR A 214 -20.42 4.20 1.99
CA THR A 214 -21.13 4.01 3.26
C THR A 214 -20.30 3.15 4.22
N ASP A 215 -20.52 3.33 5.52
CA ASP A 215 -20.04 2.38 6.52
C ASP A 215 -20.89 1.10 6.50
N VAL A 216 -20.25 -0.05 6.61
CA VAL A 216 -20.94 -1.34 6.72
C VAL A 216 -20.72 -1.92 8.12
N PRO A 217 -21.78 -2.14 8.91
CA PRO A 217 -21.65 -2.67 10.28
C PRO A 217 -21.07 -4.08 10.34
N GLU A 218 -21.42 -4.94 9.38
CA GLU A 218 -20.97 -6.34 9.31
C GLU A 218 -20.90 -6.81 7.85
N GLY A 219 -19.84 -7.54 7.52
CA GLY A 219 -19.60 -8.04 6.17
C GLY A 219 -19.20 -6.95 5.17
N GLY A 220 -19.37 -7.25 3.87
CA GLY A 220 -19.08 -6.34 2.77
C GLY A 220 -17.60 -6.06 2.55
N GLU A 221 -16.70 -6.87 3.13
CA GLU A 221 -15.27 -6.68 2.93
C GLU A 221 -14.84 -6.99 1.49
N THR A 222 -13.90 -6.19 0.98
CA THR A 222 -13.15 -6.54 -0.23
C THR A 222 -12.06 -7.52 0.16
N MET A 223 -12.07 -8.72 -0.43
CA MET A 223 -11.19 -9.82 -0.07
C MET A 223 -10.18 -10.13 -1.19
N PHE A 224 -8.92 -10.29 -0.82
CA PHE A 224 -7.84 -10.77 -1.67
C PHE A 224 -7.34 -12.12 -1.13
N PRO A 225 -7.98 -13.24 -1.50
CA PRO A 225 -7.73 -14.55 -0.89
C PRO A 225 -6.28 -15.04 -1.09
N PHE A 226 -5.67 -14.64 -2.21
CA PHE A 226 -4.35 -15.09 -2.66
C PHE A 226 -3.15 -14.35 -2.03
N GLU A 227 -3.39 -13.24 -1.31
CA GLU A 227 -2.32 -12.43 -0.69
C GLU A 227 -1.44 -13.25 0.28
N CYS A 228 -2.06 -14.16 1.00
CA CYS A 228 -1.45 -15.04 2.00
C CYS A 228 -0.53 -16.11 1.40
N ILE A 229 -0.83 -16.59 0.19
CA ILE A 229 -0.15 -17.75 -0.42
C ILE A 229 1.24 -17.38 -0.92
N ILE A 230 1.39 -16.18 -1.51
CA ILE A 230 2.65 -15.72 -2.08
C ILE A 230 3.73 -15.56 -0.98
N ILE A 231 3.33 -15.20 0.24
CA ILE A 231 4.23 -15.02 1.38
C ILE A 231 4.67 -16.38 1.96
N GLN A 232 3.80 -17.38 1.98
CA GLN A 232 4.08 -18.66 2.65
C GLN A 232 4.87 -19.66 1.78
N GLN A 233 4.77 -19.60 0.45
CA GLN A 233 5.36 -20.61 -0.44
C GLN A 233 6.68 -20.20 -1.13
N ASN A 234 7.28 -19.04 -0.81
CA ASN A 234 8.48 -18.53 -1.51
C ASN A 234 8.34 -18.54 -3.05
N GLY A 235 7.12 -18.44 -3.57
CA GLY A 235 6.84 -18.60 -5.00
C GLY A 235 5.34 -18.59 -5.31
N PHE A 236 5.03 -18.20 -6.55
CA PHE A 236 3.69 -18.09 -7.13
C PHE A 236 3.09 -19.44 -7.51
N ASN A 237 3.24 -20.49 -6.68
CA ASN A 237 2.64 -21.79 -6.97
C ASN A 237 1.14 -21.78 -6.62
N MET A 238 0.39 -20.98 -7.38
CA MET A 238 -1.06 -21.08 -7.47
C MET A 238 -1.38 -22.24 -8.40
N ASP A 239 -1.20 -23.48 -7.96
CA ASP A 239 -1.96 -24.54 -8.64
C ASP A 239 -3.43 -24.26 -8.36
N GLY A 240 -4.27 -24.26 -9.39
CA GLY A 240 -5.69 -23.88 -9.30
C GLY A 240 -6.54 -24.84 -8.43
N SER A 241 -5.92 -25.59 -7.51
CA SER A 241 -6.56 -26.53 -6.58
C SER A 241 -6.85 -25.91 -5.21
N TYR A 242 -6.40 -24.68 -4.93
CA TYR A 242 -6.58 -24.07 -3.62
C TYR A 242 -8.02 -23.59 -3.38
N GLY A 243 -8.63 -24.06 -2.29
CA GLY A 243 -9.93 -23.59 -1.83
C GLY A 243 -9.81 -22.20 -1.23
N PHE A 244 -10.62 -21.24 -1.69
CA PHE A 244 -10.72 -19.89 -1.11
C PHE A 244 -11.11 -19.87 0.38
N GLU A 245 -11.49 -21.02 0.94
CA GLU A 245 -11.84 -21.23 2.34
C GLU A 245 -10.60 -21.47 3.24
N ASP A 246 -9.47 -21.88 2.68
CA ASP A 246 -8.30 -22.35 3.44
C ASP A 246 -7.29 -21.24 3.81
N CYS A 247 -7.26 -20.13 3.06
CA CYS A 247 -6.63 -18.88 3.51
C CYS A 247 -7.50 -17.66 3.13
N ILE A 248 -7.81 -16.85 4.13
CA ILE A 248 -8.72 -15.71 3.99
C ILE A 248 -7.99 -14.46 3.43
N GLY A 249 -6.66 -14.51 3.31
CA GLY A 249 -5.84 -13.46 2.71
C GLY A 249 -6.04 -12.08 3.34
N LEU A 250 -5.91 -11.02 2.53
CA LEU A 250 -6.16 -9.65 2.95
C LEU A 250 -7.67 -9.34 2.88
N ARG A 251 -8.21 -8.78 3.96
CA ARG A 251 -9.59 -8.25 4.02
C ARG A 251 -9.57 -6.76 4.27
N VAL A 252 -10.27 -6.01 3.42
CA VAL A 252 -10.44 -4.56 3.59
C VAL A 252 -11.89 -4.28 3.92
N ARG A 253 -12.13 -3.76 5.13
CA ARG A 253 -13.47 -3.40 5.58
C ARG A 253 -13.89 -2.05 4.98
N PRO A 254 -15.08 -1.94 4.39
CA PRO A 254 -15.58 -0.68 3.86
C PRO A 254 -15.84 0.31 5.00
N ARG A 255 -15.34 1.52 4.81
CA ARG A 255 -15.56 2.67 5.68
C ARG A 255 -15.86 3.88 4.84
N LYS A 256 -16.88 4.64 5.20
CA LYS A 256 -17.34 5.76 4.38
C LYS A 256 -16.20 6.74 4.10
N GLY A 257 -16.02 7.08 2.83
CA GLY A 257 -15.00 8.01 2.36
C GLY A 257 -13.63 7.38 2.11
N ASP A 258 -13.36 6.17 2.58
CA ASP A 258 -12.09 5.50 2.35
C ASP A 258 -11.98 4.95 0.92
N GLY A 259 -10.77 5.00 0.37
CA GLY A 259 -10.42 4.44 -0.93
C GLY A 259 -9.53 3.20 -0.82
N LEU A 260 -9.68 2.28 -1.76
CA LEU A 260 -8.82 1.12 -1.95
C LEU A 260 -8.38 1.06 -3.42
N LEU A 261 -7.08 1.12 -3.65
CA LEU A 261 -6.47 0.91 -4.97
C LEU A 261 -5.82 -0.45 -4.99
N PHE A 262 -6.07 -1.24 -6.03
CA PHE A 262 -5.28 -2.44 -6.31
C PHE A 262 -4.94 -2.55 -7.79
N TYR A 263 -3.81 -3.19 -8.09
CA TYR A 263 -3.35 -3.39 -9.45
C TYR A 263 -3.64 -4.83 -9.89
N SER A 264 -4.21 -4.99 -11.07
CA SER A 264 -4.49 -6.30 -11.67
C SER A 264 -3.34 -6.81 -12.53
N LEU A 265 -2.35 -5.97 -12.80
CA LEU A 265 -1.17 -6.29 -13.60
C LEU A 265 0.12 -6.04 -12.82
N PHE A 266 1.11 -6.89 -13.09
CA PHE A 266 2.51 -6.64 -12.74
C PHE A 266 3.08 -5.45 -13.55
N PRO A 267 4.20 -4.85 -13.12
CA PRO A 267 4.84 -3.76 -13.86
C PRO A 267 5.30 -4.11 -15.28
N ASN A 268 5.46 -5.40 -15.59
CA ASN A 268 5.77 -5.90 -16.94
C ASN A 268 4.51 -6.04 -17.84
N GLY A 269 3.32 -5.75 -17.32
CA GLY A 269 2.05 -5.82 -18.04
C GLY A 269 1.35 -7.19 -18.05
N THR A 270 1.93 -8.23 -17.42
CA THR A 270 1.24 -9.52 -17.26
C THR A 270 0.25 -9.49 -16.10
N ILE A 271 -0.81 -10.30 -16.16
CA ILE A 271 -1.82 -10.40 -15.10
C ILE A 271 -1.16 -10.84 -13.78
N ASP A 272 -1.51 -10.16 -12.68
CA ASP A 272 -1.16 -10.52 -11.30
C ASP A 272 -2.27 -11.42 -10.74
N PRO A 273 -2.02 -12.73 -10.54
CA PRO A 273 -3.03 -13.71 -10.12
C PRO A 273 -3.40 -13.61 -8.63
#